data_AF-A0A4Q3BXX2-F1
#
_entry.id   AF-A0A4Q3BXX2-F1
#
_cell.length_a   1.000
_cell.length_b   1.000
_cell.length_c   1.000
_cell.angle_alpha   90.00
_cell.angle_beta   90.00
_cell.angle_gamma   90.00
#
_symmetry.space_group_name_H-M   'P 1'
#
loop_
_entity.id
_entity.type
_entity.pdbx_description
1 polymer ?
#
loop_
_entity_poly.entity_id
_entity_poly.type
_entity_poly.pdbx_seq_one_letter_code
_entity_poly.pdbx_strand_id
1 'polypeptide(L)'
;NFATKYNLFGFKGRLASISFNHQSNGRDMPLSRSWNRVILQTGFERGDWQAYFRYWFRVPDENKSDDNPDIVERIGRGEVIAIYCKDRHTVTLTGSTNFQMNDSFSGYLEASWSYRIAGNLKGYLQFTHGYGESLIDYNNRQTTIGLGVSLIEWL
;
A
#
# COMPACT_ATOMS: atom_id res chain seq x y z
N ASN A 1 0.38 -16.46 7.81
CA ASN A 1 0.60 -15.40 8.80
C ASN A 1 1.05 -16.02 10.11
N PHE A 2 2.06 -15.42 10.74
CA PHE A 2 2.62 -15.86 12.00
C PHE A 2 2.36 -14.77 13.05
N ALA A 3 1.75 -15.14 14.16
CA ALA A 3 1.62 -14.23 15.30
C ALA A 3 2.97 -14.06 15.98
N THR A 4 3.35 -12.83 16.28
CA THR A 4 4.60 -12.49 16.96
C THR A 4 4.34 -11.80 18.29
N LYS A 5 5.34 -11.75 19.19
CA LYS A 5 5.19 -11.19 20.55
C LYS A 5 6.41 -10.36 21.02
N TYR A 6 7.24 -9.88 20.11
CA TYR A 6 8.40 -9.06 20.48
C TYR A 6 8.00 -7.59 20.70
N ASN A 7 8.81 -6.85 21.47
CA ASN A 7 8.62 -5.44 21.76
C ASN A 7 9.84 -4.66 21.27
N LEU A 8 9.61 -3.63 20.47
CA LEU A 8 10.66 -2.78 19.90
C LEU A 8 10.27 -1.31 20.11
N PHE A 9 11.05 -0.57 20.91
CA PHE A 9 10.79 0.84 21.23
C PHE A 9 9.35 1.15 21.70
N GLY A 10 8.70 0.19 22.39
CA GLY A 10 7.32 0.31 22.88
C GLY A 10 6.25 -0.13 21.89
N PHE A 11 6.62 -0.49 20.65
CA PHE A 11 5.72 -1.13 19.69
C PHE A 11 5.75 -2.65 19.88
N LYS A 12 4.56 -3.26 19.95
CA LYS A 12 4.40 -4.71 20.02
C LYS A 12 4.32 -5.24 18.59
N GLY A 13 5.27 -6.08 18.19
CA GLY A 13 5.18 -6.81 16.92
C GLY A 13 4.10 -7.88 17.03
N ARG A 14 3.05 -7.79 16.21
CA ARG A 14 1.89 -8.70 16.26
C ARG A 14 1.87 -9.71 15.12
N LEU A 15 2.42 -9.35 13.98
CA LEU A 15 2.33 -10.15 12.77
C LEU A 15 3.66 -10.15 12.01
N ALA A 16 4.01 -11.32 11.50
CA ALA A 16 4.95 -11.48 10.40
C ALA A 16 4.34 -12.42 9.36
N SER A 17 4.55 -12.16 8.07
CA SER A 17 4.07 -13.04 7.00
C SER A 17 4.94 -12.97 5.75
N ILE A 18 4.88 -14.06 4.99
CA ILE A 18 5.35 -14.15 3.62
C ILE A 18 4.14 -14.57 2.77
N SER A 19 3.96 -13.95 1.60
CA SER A 19 2.88 -14.28 0.68
C SER A 19 3.32 -14.17 -0.77
N PHE A 20 2.68 -14.95 -1.64
CA PHE A 20 2.72 -14.70 -3.08
C PHE A 20 1.50 -13.86 -3.46
N ASN A 21 1.71 -12.88 -4.34
CA ASN A 21 0.68 -11.97 -4.80
C ASN A 21 0.77 -11.81 -6.32
N HIS A 22 -0.36 -12.06 -6.99
CA HIS A 22 -0.60 -11.68 -8.37
C HIS A 22 -1.50 -10.44 -8.39
N GLN A 23 -1.19 -9.46 -9.24
CA GLN A 23 -2.05 -8.31 -9.48
C GLN A 23 -2.06 -8.00 -10.99
N SER A 24 -3.24 -7.86 -11.56
CA SER A 24 -3.44 -7.50 -12.97
C SER A 24 -4.64 -6.56 -13.12
N ASN A 25 -4.69 -5.84 -14.22
CA ASN A 25 -5.81 -4.95 -14.56
C ASN A 25 -6.88 -5.64 -15.44
N GLY A 26 -6.67 -6.90 -15.83
CA GLY A 26 -7.61 -7.70 -16.62
C GLY A 26 -7.84 -7.18 -18.06
N ARG A 27 -6.90 -6.42 -18.62
CA ARG A 27 -6.98 -5.88 -19.99
C ARG A 27 -6.14 -6.67 -20.98
N ASP A 28 -6.53 -6.63 -22.24
CA ASP A 28 -5.75 -7.14 -23.36
C ASP A 28 -4.66 -6.14 -23.81
N MET A 29 -3.72 -6.61 -24.62
CA MET A 29 -2.71 -5.76 -25.25
C MET A 29 -3.35 -4.68 -26.13
N PRO A 30 -2.84 -3.43 -26.14
CA PRO A 30 -1.62 -2.95 -25.48
C PRO A 30 -1.84 -2.39 -24.05
N LEU A 31 -3.05 -2.48 -23.50
CA LEU A 31 -3.41 -1.92 -22.20
C LEU A 31 -3.19 -2.91 -21.04
N SER A 32 -2.75 -4.14 -21.34
CA SER A 32 -2.48 -5.15 -20.33
C SER A 32 -1.40 -4.69 -19.36
N ARG A 33 -1.66 -4.84 -18.06
CA ARG A 33 -0.69 -4.58 -17.00
C ARG A 33 -0.80 -5.66 -15.94
N SER A 34 0.32 -6.24 -15.56
CA SER A 34 0.39 -7.30 -14.58
C SER A 34 1.77 -7.42 -13.92
N TRP A 35 1.79 -7.99 -12.72
CA TRP A 35 3.02 -8.34 -12.03
C TRP A 35 2.77 -9.37 -10.92
N ASN A 36 3.82 -10.13 -10.62
CA ASN A 36 3.85 -11.12 -9.56
C ASN A 36 4.87 -10.69 -8.49
N ARG A 37 4.53 -10.92 -7.21
CA ARG A 37 5.34 -10.48 -6.06
C ARG A 37 5.40 -11.55 -4.98
N VAL A 38 6.57 -11.73 -4.38
CA VAL A 38 6.72 -12.33 -3.06
C VAL A 38 6.81 -11.20 -2.05
N ILE A 39 5.87 -11.13 -1.11
CA ILE A 39 5.74 -10.03 -0.14
C ILE A 39 6.11 -10.53 1.25
N LEU A 40 7.05 -9.84 1.88
CA LEU A 40 7.33 -9.93 3.31
C LEU A 40 6.58 -8.82 4.02
N GLN A 41 5.86 -9.14 5.08
CA GLN A 41 5.10 -8.17 5.85
C GLN A 41 5.32 -8.34 7.33
N THR A 42 5.42 -7.22 8.05
CA THR A 42 5.39 -7.18 9.51
C THR A 42 4.39 -6.13 9.97
N GLY A 43 3.74 -6.39 11.11
CA GLY A 43 2.72 -5.53 11.70
C GLY A 43 2.98 -5.27 13.17
N PHE A 44 2.80 -4.01 13.56
CA PHE A 44 3.12 -3.47 14.88
C PHE A 44 1.94 -2.67 15.42
N GLU A 45 1.78 -2.64 16.75
CA GLU A 45 0.80 -1.77 17.41
C GLU A 45 1.40 -1.08 18.64
N ARG A 46 0.87 0.10 18.95
CA ARG A 46 1.15 0.83 20.20
C ARG A 46 0.00 1.78 20.54
N GLY A 47 -0.85 1.37 21.49
CA GLY A 47 -2.04 2.14 21.85
C GLY A 47 -2.96 2.31 20.65
N ASP A 48 -3.24 3.54 20.28
CA ASP A 48 -4.08 3.93 19.14
C ASP A 48 -3.37 3.80 17.77
N TRP A 49 -2.09 3.45 17.76
CA TRP A 49 -1.29 3.32 16.53
C TRP A 49 -1.19 1.88 16.06
N GLN A 50 -1.33 1.67 14.75
CA GLN A 50 -0.88 0.48 14.04
C GLN A 50 0.11 0.87 12.94
N ALA A 51 1.09 0.02 12.67
CA ALA A 51 2.02 0.21 11.57
C ALA A 51 2.32 -1.10 10.86
N TYR A 52 2.39 -1.06 9.54
CA TYR A 52 2.75 -2.20 8.71
C TYR A 52 3.94 -1.83 7.83
N PHE A 53 4.89 -2.75 7.73
CA PHE A 53 6.01 -2.64 6.82
C PHE A 53 5.92 -3.81 5.86
N ARG A 54 5.89 -3.50 4.57
CA ARG A 54 5.84 -4.48 3.49
C ARG A 54 7.03 -4.26 2.58
N TYR A 55 7.71 -5.34 2.26
CA TYR A 55 8.77 -5.38 1.27
C TYR A 55 8.43 -6.46 0.26
N TRP A 56 8.67 -6.22 -1.02
CA TRP A 56 8.38 -7.22 -2.05
C TRP A 56 9.51 -7.41 -3.04
N PHE A 57 9.66 -8.67 -3.44
CA PHE A 57 10.48 -9.08 -4.57
C PHE A 57 9.55 -9.29 -5.76
N ARG A 58 9.79 -8.58 -6.86
CA ARG A 58 9.08 -8.83 -8.12
C ARG A 58 9.56 -10.15 -8.70
N VAL A 59 8.62 -11.00 -9.05
CA VAL A 59 8.87 -12.23 -9.82
C VAL A 59 8.63 -11.90 -11.29
N PRO A 60 9.64 -12.03 -12.17
CA PRO A 60 9.47 -11.81 -13.60
C PRO A 60 8.49 -12.82 -14.21
N ASP A 61 7.77 -12.42 -15.25
CA ASP A 61 6.89 -13.32 -15.97
C ASP A 61 7.69 -14.23 -16.91
N GLU A 62 7.38 -15.53 -16.89
CA GLU A 62 8.16 -16.56 -17.60
C GLU A 62 7.92 -16.56 -19.13
N ASN A 63 6.77 -16.05 -19.57
CA ASN A 63 6.31 -16.22 -20.95
C ASN A 63 5.68 -14.92 -21.48
N LYS A 64 6.37 -14.26 -22.44
CA LYS A 64 6.02 -13.05 -23.22
C LYS A 64 6.54 -11.72 -22.66
N SER A 65 6.65 -10.77 -23.60
CA SER A 65 6.86 -9.33 -23.39
C SER A 65 6.31 -8.88 -22.05
N ASP A 66 7.18 -8.56 -21.11
CA ASP A 66 6.83 -7.95 -19.83
C ASP A 66 5.94 -6.71 -20.08
N ASP A 67 4.70 -6.74 -19.59
CA ASP A 67 3.70 -5.68 -19.81
C ASP A 67 4.14 -4.33 -19.24
N ASN A 68 5.01 -4.35 -18.21
CA ASN A 68 5.43 -3.18 -17.45
C ASN A 68 6.78 -3.46 -16.74
N PRO A 69 7.89 -3.50 -17.49
CA PRO A 69 9.19 -3.91 -16.96
C PRO A 69 9.75 -2.95 -15.90
N ASP A 70 9.43 -1.65 -16.00
CA ASP A 70 9.88 -0.59 -15.10
C ASP A 70 8.97 -0.36 -13.88
N ILE A 71 7.95 -1.23 -13.64
CA ILE A 71 6.95 -1.00 -12.58
C ILE A 71 7.56 -0.82 -11.18
N VAL A 72 8.65 -1.54 -10.87
CA VAL A 72 9.34 -1.45 -9.58
C VAL A 72 10.12 -0.14 -9.44
N GLU A 73 10.57 0.43 -10.56
CA GLU A 73 11.25 1.73 -10.55
C GLU A 73 10.25 2.85 -10.25
N ARG A 74 8.98 2.70 -10.64
CA ARG A 74 7.92 3.70 -10.43
C ARG A 74 7.23 3.57 -9.08
N ILE A 75 6.58 2.43 -8.82
CA ILE A 75 5.79 2.19 -7.60
C ILE A 75 6.69 1.88 -6.40
N GLY A 76 7.77 1.15 -6.65
CA GLY A 76 8.76 0.84 -5.63
C GLY A 76 8.87 -0.63 -5.23
N ARG A 77 9.61 -0.85 -4.14
CA ARG A 77 9.99 -2.19 -3.61
C ARG A 77 9.40 -2.47 -2.23
N GLY A 78 8.76 -1.49 -1.62
CA GLY A 78 8.15 -1.65 -0.32
C GLY A 78 7.20 -0.51 -0.01
N GLU A 79 6.43 -0.73 1.05
CA GLU A 79 5.35 0.12 1.52
C GLU A 79 5.38 0.19 3.04
N VAL A 80 5.10 1.37 3.56
CA VAL A 80 4.81 1.61 4.97
C VAL A 80 3.38 2.10 5.06
N ILE A 81 2.61 1.47 5.96
CA ILE A 81 1.25 1.91 6.31
C ILE A 81 1.27 2.29 7.78
N ALA A 82 0.89 3.52 8.11
CA ALA A 82 0.70 3.98 9.47
C ALA A 82 -0.77 4.34 9.68
N ILE A 83 -1.38 3.81 10.73
CA ILE A 83 -2.79 4.00 11.05
C ILE A 83 -2.89 4.53 12.48
N TYR A 84 -3.69 5.58 12.66
CA TYR A 84 -4.02 6.13 13.97
C TYR A 84 -5.54 6.13 14.15
N CYS A 85 -6.01 5.42 15.18
CA CYS A 85 -7.42 5.28 15.48
C CYS A 85 -7.72 5.90 16.85
N LYS A 86 -8.50 6.99 16.87
CA LYS A 86 -8.94 7.61 18.11
C LYS A 86 -10.40 8.01 18.05
N ASP A 87 -11.17 7.53 19.03
CA ASP A 87 -12.62 7.75 19.16
C ASP A 87 -13.39 7.33 17.91
N ARG A 88 -13.82 8.30 17.10
CA ARG A 88 -14.56 8.09 15.84
C ARG A 88 -13.72 8.39 14.60
N HIS A 89 -12.45 8.73 14.78
CA HIS A 89 -11.55 9.14 13.72
C HIS A 89 -10.53 8.04 13.43
N THR A 90 -10.29 7.81 12.15
CA THR A 90 -9.16 7.01 11.67
C THR A 90 -8.37 7.85 10.68
N VAL A 91 -7.06 7.91 10.85
CA VAL A 91 -6.12 8.51 9.90
C VAL A 91 -5.21 7.41 9.40
N THR A 92 -5.07 7.26 8.09
CA THR A 92 -4.14 6.32 7.46
C THR A 92 -3.18 7.06 6.57
N LEU A 93 -1.91 6.72 6.66
CA LEU A 93 -0.86 7.17 5.77
C LEU A 93 -0.19 5.95 5.15
N THR A 94 -0.24 5.83 3.83
CA THR A 94 0.40 4.77 3.05
C THR A 94 1.46 5.39 2.16
N GLY A 95 2.69 4.90 2.23
CA GLY A 95 3.77 5.37 1.37
C GLY A 95 4.54 4.19 0.79
N SER A 96 4.76 4.18 -0.52
CA SER A 96 5.66 3.22 -1.18
C SER A 96 6.76 3.94 -1.94
N THR A 97 7.92 3.30 -2.05
CA THR A 97 9.08 3.89 -2.73
C THR A 97 10.02 2.83 -3.28
N ASN A 98 10.79 3.20 -4.31
CA ASN A 98 11.87 2.39 -4.86
C ASN A 98 13.17 2.40 -4.01
N PHE A 99 13.18 3.13 -2.90
CA PHE A 99 14.31 3.30 -1.97
C PHE A 99 15.55 3.97 -2.56
N GLN A 100 15.47 4.54 -3.75
CA GLN A 100 16.60 5.27 -4.34
C GLN A 100 16.74 6.65 -3.68
N MET A 101 17.95 6.98 -3.20
CA MET A 101 18.25 8.28 -2.57
C MET A 101 18.96 9.23 -3.55
N ASN A 102 18.50 9.26 -4.80
CA ASN A 102 19.06 10.07 -5.88
C ASN A 102 17.91 10.62 -6.76
N ASP A 103 18.25 11.21 -7.91
CA ASP A 103 17.27 11.78 -8.85
C ASP A 103 16.26 10.77 -9.42
N SER A 104 16.50 9.47 -9.22
CA SER A 104 15.58 8.38 -9.58
C SER A 104 14.63 8.01 -8.44
N PHE A 105 14.55 8.79 -7.36
CA PHE A 105 13.54 8.60 -6.31
C PHE A 105 12.13 8.61 -6.92
N SER A 106 11.36 7.56 -6.65
CA SER A 106 9.99 7.42 -7.10
C SER A 106 9.17 6.67 -6.07
N GLY A 107 7.86 6.85 -6.14
CA GLY A 107 6.94 6.21 -5.22
C GLY A 107 5.51 6.74 -5.30
N TYR A 108 4.76 6.38 -4.28
CA TYR A 108 3.35 6.71 -4.08
C TYR A 108 3.12 7.14 -2.64
N LEU A 109 2.27 8.13 -2.43
CA LEU A 109 1.79 8.55 -1.12
C LEU A 109 0.27 8.64 -1.15
N GLU A 110 -0.37 8.07 -0.14
CA GLU A 110 -1.79 8.21 0.14
C GLU A 110 -1.98 8.62 1.60
N ALA A 111 -2.80 9.63 1.81
CA ALA A 111 -3.29 10.04 3.12
C ALA A 111 -4.82 9.98 3.11
N SER A 112 -5.40 9.31 4.10
CA SER A 112 -6.84 9.27 4.27
C SER A 112 -7.26 9.58 5.69
N TRP A 113 -8.42 10.21 5.81
CA TRP A 113 -9.09 10.49 7.07
C TRP A 113 -10.52 10.02 6.97
N SER A 114 -10.99 9.31 7.99
CA SER A 114 -12.38 8.88 8.07
C SER A 114 -13.00 9.18 9.42
N TYR A 115 -14.32 9.39 9.39
CA TYR A 115 -15.15 9.61 10.56
C TYR A 115 -16.29 8.61 10.58
N ARG A 116 -16.38 7.79 11.63
CA ARG A 116 -17.50 6.88 11.83
C ARG A 116 -18.79 7.68 12.06
N ILE A 117 -19.78 7.58 11.18
CA ILE A 117 -21.07 8.29 11.22
C ILE A 117 -22.12 7.49 12.03
N ALA A 118 -22.29 6.20 11.74
CA ALA A 118 -23.22 5.33 12.46
C ALA A 118 -22.90 3.86 12.18
N GLY A 119 -22.87 3.01 13.21
CA GLY A 119 -22.46 1.60 13.06
C GLY A 119 -21.12 1.52 12.34
N ASN A 120 -21.09 0.84 11.19
CA ASN A 120 -19.90 0.71 10.35
C ASN A 120 -19.79 1.76 9.24
N LEU A 121 -20.81 2.61 9.05
CA LEU A 121 -20.79 3.68 8.05
C LEU A 121 -19.80 4.77 8.47
N LYS A 122 -18.85 5.07 7.59
CA LYS A 122 -17.89 6.17 7.74
C LYS A 122 -17.98 7.11 6.55
N GLY A 123 -17.80 8.41 6.77
CA GLY A 123 -17.41 9.34 5.71
C GLY A 123 -15.89 9.36 5.64
N TYR A 124 -15.31 9.47 4.44
CA TYR A 124 -13.85 9.53 4.29
C TYR A 124 -13.41 10.55 3.25
N LEU A 125 -12.24 11.14 3.50
CA LEU A 125 -11.48 11.99 2.60
C LEU A 125 -10.16 11.27 2.29
N GLN A 126 -9.76 11.24 1.02
CA GLN A 126 -8.54 10.61 0.56
C GLN A 126 -7.78 11.58 -0.34
N PHE A 127 -6.47 11.63 -0.15
CA PHE A 127 -5.51 12.35 -0.97
C PHE A 127 -4.45 11.35 -1.45
N THR A 128 -4.14 11.37 -2.74
CA THR A 128 -3.08 10.55 -3.32
C THR A 128 -2.12 11.44 -4.11
N HIS A 129 -0.84 11.09 -4.11
CA HIS A 129 0.17 11.74 -4.93
C HIS A 129 1.29 10.76 -5.30
N GLY A 130 1.67 10.72 -6.57
CA GLY A 130 2.78 9.91 -7.06
C GLY A 130 2.37 9.00 -8.21
N TYR A 131 3.04 7.85 -8.31
CA TYR A 131 2.86 6.85 -9.36
C TYR A 131 2.06 5.65 -8.86
N GLY A 132 1.33 4.94 -9.74
CA GLY A 132 0.72 3.66 -9.35
C GLY A 132 -0.52 3.75 -8.49
N GLU A 133 -1.28 4.85 -8.59
CA GLU A 133 -2.65 4.89 -8.07
C GLU A 133 -3.50 3.76 -8.67
N SER A 134 -3.26 3.44 -9.94
CA SER A 134 -3.81 2.27 -10.62
C SER A 134 -2.69 1.53 -11.36
N LEU A 135 -2.94 0.27 -11.75
CA LEU A 135 -1.98 -0.47 -12.58
C LEU A 135 -1.82 0.12 -13.98
N ILE A 136 -2.87 0.70 -14.56
CA ILE A 136 -2.76 1.32 -15.88
C ILE A 136 -1.94 2.61 -15.83
N ASP A 137 -2.03 3.32 -14.71
CA ASP A 137 -1.33 4.58 -14.44
C ASP A 137 -0.02 4.36 -13.66
N TYR A 138 0.55 3.15 -13.67
CA TYR A 138 1.74 2.82 -12.87
C TYR A 138 2.94 3.72 -13.19
N ASN A 139 3.02 4.23 -14.42
CA ASN A 139 4.07 5.11 -14.91
C ASN A 139 3.59 6.55 -15.13
N ASN A 140 2.38 6.90 -14.67
CA ASN A 140 1.83 8.24 -14.70
C ASN A 140 1.85 8.87 -13.29
N ARG A 141 2.37 10.09 -13.18
CA ARG A 141 2.38 10.83 -11.91
C ARG A 141 1.13 11.69 -11.81
N GLN A 142 0.34 11.48 -10.77
CA GLN A 142 -0.90 12.22 -10.58
C GLN A 142 -1.13 12.61 -9.12
N THR A 143 -2.09 13.50 -8.93
CA THR A 143 -2.58 13.91 -7.61
C THR A 143 -4.10 13.84 -7.64
N THR A 144 -4.69 13.08 -6.72
CA THR A 144 -6.13 12.88 -6.66
C THR A 144 -6.66 13.23 -5.28
N ILE A 145 -7.86 13.79 -5.23
CA ILE A 145 -8.60 14.05 -4.00
C ILE A 145 -9.97 13.40 -4.15
N GLY A 146 -10.34 12.57 -3.19
CA GLY A 146 -11.62 11.86 -3.15
C GLY A 146 -12.37 12.10 -1.85
N LEU A 147 -13.68 12.26 -1.95
CA LEU A 147 -14.60 12.31 -0.81
C LEU A 147 -15.65 11.22 -1.02
N GLY A 148 -15.94 10.44 0.01
CA GLY A 148 -16.90 9.35 -0.12
C GLY A 148 -17.36 8.77 1.20
N VAL A 149 -17.93 7.58 1.11
CA VAL A 149 -18.37 6.78 2.25
C VAL A 149 -17.78 5.38 2.20
N SER A 150 -17.52 4.79 3.37
CA SER A 150 -17.02 3.42 3.51
C SER A 150 -17.81 2.65 4.57
N LEU A 151 -17.84 1.33 4.44
CA LEU A 151 -18.41 0.39 5.42
C LEU A 151 -17.32 -0.39 6.18
N ILE A 152 -16.12 -0.52 5.62
CA ILE A 152 -15.00 -1.27 6.22
C ILE A 152 -13.72 -0.50 5.92
N GLU A 153 -12.88 -0.34 6.92
CA GLU A 153 -11.50 0.14 6.79
C GLU A 153 -10.56 -0.83 7.49
N TRP A 154 -9.25 -0.58 7.39
CA TRP A 154 -8.23 -1.24 8.20
C TRP A 154 -8.64 -1.22 9.68
N LEU A 155 -8.88 -2.41 10.22
CA LEU A 155 -9.25 -2.69 11.61
C LEU A 155 -8.38 -3.81 12.14
#